data_AF-A0A949E0H2-F1
#
_entry.id   AF-A0A949E0H2-F1
#
_cell.length_a   1.000
_cell.length_b   1.000
_cell.length_c   1.000
_cell.angle_alpha   90.00
_cell.angle_beta   90.00
_cell.angle_gamma   90.00
#
_symmetry.space_group_name_H-M   'P 1'
#
loop_
_entity.id
_entity.type
_entity.pdbx_description
1 polymer ?
#
loop_
_entity_poly.entity_id
_entity_poly.type
_entity_poly.pdbx_seq_one_letter_code
_entity_poly.pdbx_strand_id
1 'polypeptide(L)' 'MESIVDEILQLVKKKMIEQSGYDRDAYKQLVEETIEYFRERGKLTDDDNDEFIEDQLMDMWEIVSDEFARKKY' A
#
# COMPACT_ATOMS: atom_id res chain seq x y z
N MET A 1 7.99 -11.89 4.67
CA MET A 1 7.65 -10.46 4.80
C MET A 1 7.86 -9.69 3.50
N GLU A 2 9.03 -9.72 2.85
CA GLU A 2 9.24 -9.01 1.55
C GLU A 2 8.17 -9.30 0.49
N SER A 3 7.63 -10.53 0.40
CA SER A 3 6.59 -10.85 -0.59
C SER A 3 5.20 -10.29 -0.24
N ILE A 4 4.87 -10.12 1.04
CA ILE A 4 3.56 -9.61 1.49
C ILE A 4 3.48 -8.11 1.29
N VAL A 5 4.57 -7.39 1.61
CA VAL A 5 4.66 -5.94 1.42
C VAL A 5 4.53 -5.59 -0.06
N ASP A 6 5.18 -6.34 -0.95
CA ASP A 6 5.03 -6.15 -2.40
C ASP A 6 3.60 -6.49 -2.88
N GLU A 7 2.99 -7.58 -2.39
CA GLU A 7 1.59 -7.92 -2.69
C GLU A 7 0.62 -6.79 -2.28
N ILE A 8 0.79 -6.23 -1.08
CA ILE A 8 -0.02 -5.12 -0.58
C ILE A 8 0.22 -3.88 -1.45
N LEU A 9 1.48 -3.54 -1.72
CA LEU A 9 1.83 -2.37 -2.54
C LEU A 9 1.23 -2.43 -3.94
N GLN A 10 1.26 -3.60 -4.59
CA GLN A 10 0.65 -3.80 -5.91
C GLN A 10 -0.86 -3.53 -5.88
N LEU A 11 -1.55 -4.00 -4.84
CA LEU A 11 -2.99 -3.77 -4.70
C LEU A 11 -3.31 -2.30 -4.37
N VAL A 12 -2.49 -1.64 -3.55
CA VAL A 12 -2.60 -0.20 -3.26
C VAL A 12 -2.42 0.61 -4.55
N LYS A 13 -1.35 0.36 -5.32
CA LYS A 13 -1.10 1.04 -6.62
C LYS A 13 -2.27 0.86 -7.59
N LYS A 14 -2.87 -0.34 -7.63
CA LYS A 14 -4.05 -0.60 -8.45
C LYS A 14 -5.26 0.22 -7.99
N LYS A 15 -5.55 0.25 -6.68
CA LYS A 15 -6.63 1.04 -6.09
C LYS A 15 -6.43 2.56 -6.30
N MET A 16 -5.20 3.07 -6.22
CA MET A 16 -4.88 4.47 -6.51
C MET A 16 -5.31 4.86 -7.94
N ILE A 17 -5.04 4.00 -8.93
CA ILE A 17 -5.46 4.22 -10.32
C ILE A 17 -6.98 4.21 -10.43
N GLU A 18 -7.63 3.21 -9.84
CA GLU A 18 -9.09 3.02 -9.92
C GLU A 18 -9.87 4.15 -9.23
N GLN A 19 -9.36 4.65 -8.10
CA GLN A 19 -10.02 5.67 -7.26
C GLN A 19 -9.47 7.09 -7.48
N SER A 20 -8.46 7.25 -8.34
CA SER A 20 -7.77 8.52 -8.57
C SER A 20 -7.19 9.18 -7.29
N GLY A 21 -6.83 8.36 -6.31
CA GLY A 21 -6.19 8.81 -5.06
C GLY A 21 -4.69 8.97 -5.25
N TYR A 22 -4.24 10.17 -5.61
CA TYR A 22 -2.82 10.47 -5.91
C TYR A 22 -2.14 11.37 -4.88
N ASP A 23 -2.80 11.65 -3.76
CA ASP A 23 -2.24 12.35 -2.62
C ASP A 23 -1.85 11.38 -1.49
N ARG A 24 -1.04 11.88 -0.56
CA ARG A 24 -0.46 11.07 0.52
C ARG A 24 -1.53 10.55 1.49
N ASP A 25 -2.60 11.31 1.70
CA ASP A 25 -3.66 10.92 2.64
C ASP A 25 -4.50 9.79 2.04
N ALA A 26 -4.84 9.90 0.75
CA ALA A 26 -5.48 8.84 0.00
C ALA A 26 -4.60 7.57 -0.05
N TYR A 27 -3.29 7.72 -0.25
CA TYR A 27 -2.36 6.59 -0.21
C TYR A 27 -2.37 5.86 1.14
N LYS A 28 -2.27 6.61 2.25
CA LYS A 28 -2.32 6.04 3.60
C LYS A 28 -3.63 5.29 3.84
N GLN A 29 -4.77 5.87 3.48
CA GLN A 29 -6.07 5.19 3.61
C GLN A 29 -6.11 3.88 2.82
N LEU A 30 -5.57 3.87 1.59
CA LEU A 30 -5.52 2.66 0.77
C LEU A 30 -4.58 1.61 1.35
N VAL A 31 -3.47 2.01 1.97
CA VAL A 31 -2.54 1.11 2.68
C VAL A 31 -3.25 0.46 3.85
N GLU A 32 -3.87 1.25 4.73
CA GLU A 32 -4.61 0.76 5.90
C GLU A 32 -5.73 -0.20 5.50
N GLU A 33 -6.56 0.18 4.53
CA GLU A 33 -7.63 -0.67 3.99
C GLU A 33 -7.09 -1.99 3.42
N THR A 34 -5.93 -1.95 2.76
CA THR A 34 -5.34 -3.14 2.14
C THR A 34 -4.72 -4.07 3.17
N ILE A 35 -4.07 -3.54 4.21
CA ILE A 35 -3.56 -4.35 5.33
C ILE A 35 -4.73 -5.07 6.01
N GLU A 36 -5.81 -4.36 6.31
CA GLU A 36 -7.02 -4.95 6.91
C GLU A 36 -7.62 -6.05 6.02
N TYR A 37 -7.72 -5.82 4.70
CA TYR A 37 -8.17 -6.84 3.74
C TYR A 37 -7.31 -8.11 3.77
N PHE A 38 -5.98 -7.99 3.85
CA PHE A 38 -5.09 -9.14 3.91
C PHE A 38 -5.22 -9.89 5.25
N ARG A 39 -5.43 -9.17 6.35
CA ARG A 39 -5.69 -9.73 7.66
C ARG A 39 -7.01 -10.50 7.71
N GLU A 40 -8.10 -9.95 7.21
CA GLU A 40 -9.40 -10.62 7.10
C GLU A 40 -9.33 -11.91 6.27
N ARG A 41 -8.43 -11.95 5.28
CA ARG A 41 -8.20 -13.12 4.42
C ARG A 41 -7.29 -14.17 5.06
N GLY A 42 -6.74 -13.91 6.26
CA GLY A 42 -5.79 -14.77 6.95
C GLY A 42 -4.42 -14.81 6.28
N LYS A 43 -4.08 -13.82 5.45
CA LYS A 43 -2.76 -13.65 4.84
C LYS A 43 -1.79 -12.90 5.74
N LEU A 44 -2.31 -12.07 6.64
CA LEU A 44 -1.59 -11.49 7.77
C LEU A 44 -2.09 -12.15 9.04
N THR A 45 -1.16 -12.55 9.89
CA THR A 45 -1.42 -13.09 11.22
C THR A 45 -1.17 -12.03 12.27
N ASP A 46 -1.67 -12.20 13.50
CA ASP A 46 -1.42 -11.25 14.60
C ASP A 46 0.08 -11.14 14.97
N ASP A 47 0.92 -12.08 14.52
CA ASP A 47 2.38 -12.04 14.64
C ASP A 47 3.05 -11.20 13.52
N ASP A 48 2.35 -10.97 12.41
CA ASP A 48 2.81 -10.04 11.38
C ASP A 48 2.59 -8.63 11.89
N ASN A 49 3.70 -7.88 11.98
CA ASN A 49 3.67 -6.56 12.59
C ASN A 49 3.04 -5.56 11.60
N ASP A 50 1.72 -5.42 11.65
CA ASP A 50 0.92 -4.51 10.81
C ASP A 50 1.54 -3.09 10.78
N GLU A 51 2.01 -2.62 11.93
CA GLU A 51 2.66 -1.31 12.10
C GLU A 51 3.98 -1.23 11.32
N PHE A 52 4.77 -2.32 11.30
CA PHE A 52 5.98 -2.40 10.50
C PHE A 52 5.68 -2.40 8.99
N ILE A 53 4.62 -3.08 8.57
CA ILE A 53 4.19 -3.13 7.17
C ILE A 53 3.68 -1.76 6.72
N GLU A 54 2.86 -1.09 7.55
CA GLU A 54 2.40 0.27 7.29
C GLU A 54 3.59 1.22 7.15
N ASP A 55 4.53 1.23 8.10
CA ASP A 55 5.71 2.08 8.06
C ASP A 55 6.53 1.86 6.78
N GLN A 56 6.77 0.60 6.40
CA GLN A 56 7.49 0.29 5.16
C GLN A 56 6.77 0.81 3.91
N LEU A 57 5.44 0.65 3.84
CA LEU A 57 4.66 1.14 2.70
C LEU A 57 4.63 2.67 2.66
N MET A 58 4.50 3.32 3.83
CA MET A 58 4.52 4.77 3.95
C MET A 58 5.87 5.37 3.56
N ASP A 59 6.98 4.70 3.85
CA ASP A 59 8.32 5.08 3.38
C ASP A 59 8.46 4.99 1.85
N MET A 60 7.71 4.06 1.22
CA MET A 60 7.69 3.92 -0.24
C MET A 60 6.85 4.99 -0.94
N TRP A 61 6.08 5.81 -0.21
CA TRP A 61 5.22 6.85 -0.78
C TRP A 61 5.93 7.74 -1.79
N GLU A 62 7.13 8.24 -1.44
CA GLU A 62 7.89 9.15 -2.30
C GLU A 62 8.23 8.49 -3.65
N ILE A 63 8.57 7.20 -3.64
CA ILE A 63 8.87 6.41 -4.84
C ILE A 63 7.58 6.21 -5.65
N VAL A 64 6.48 5.84 -4.99
CA VAL A 64 5.18 5.61 -5.63
C VAL A 64 4.68 6.88 -6.30
N SER A 65 4.74 8.02 -5.59
CA SER A 65 4.32 9.32 -6.09
C SER A 65 5.13 9.74 -7.31
N ASP A 66 6.46 9.57 -7.28
CA ASP A 66 7.35 9.84 -8.41
C ASP A 66 7.07 8.90 -9.60
N GLU A 67 6.81 7.61 -9.36
CA GLU A 67 6.39 6.67 -10.41
C GLU A 67 5.10 7.11 -11.12
N PHE A 68 4.08 7.52 -10.36
CA PHE A 68 2.81 8.01 -10.91
C PHE A 68 2.96 9.36 -11.61
N ALA A 69 3.80 10.25 -11.09
CA ALA A 69 4.12 11.52 -11.72
C ALA A 69 4.88 11.32 -13.05
N ARG A 70 5.80 10.35 -13.11
CA ARG A 70 6.56 10.00 -14.33
C ARG A 70 5.74 9.22 -15.35
N LYS A 71 4.79 8.39 -14.92
CA LYS A 71 3.85 7.66 -15.80
C LYS A 71 2.84 8.57 -16.50
N LYS A 72 2.91 9.89 -16.33
CA LYS A 72 2.00 10.86 -16.95
C LYS A 72 2.25 11.12 -18.46
N TYR A 73 2.98 10.25 -19.16
CA TYR A 73 3.18 10.31 -20.62
C TYR A 73 3.21 8.93 -21.27
#